data_AF-A0A9P8F7K3-F1
#
_entry.id   AF-A0A9P8F7K3-F1
#
_cell.length_a   1.000
_cell.length_b   1.000
_cell.length_c   1.000
_cell.angle_alpha   90.00
_cell.angle_beta   90.00
_cell.angle_gamma   90.00
#
_symmetry.space_group_name_H-M   'P 1'
#
loop_
_entity.id
_entity.type
_entity.pdbx_description
1 polymer ?
#
loop_
_entity_poly.entity_id
_entity_poly.type
_entity_poly.pdbx_seq_one_letter_code
_entity_poly.pdbx_strand_id
1 'polypeptide(L)'
;MELSIIRRETTGVPPNQYNESETLVRFEIMDGSPSRGETIPIRLFLGGFDLTPTFREVNKKYSTRYYLSLVLIDEDARRYFKQSEIVLYRQAPEGVEAAQRQAKEIQMS
;
A
#
# COMPACT_ATOMS: atom_id res chain seq x y z
N MET A 1 18.31 4.42 -0.99
CA MET A 1 16.97 4.59 -0.33
C MET A 1 15.91 3.90 -1.14
N GLU A 2 14.85 3.38 -0.51
CA GLU A 2 13.85 2.56 -1.19
C GLU A 2 12.43 2.80 -0.67
N LEU A 3 11.46 2.82 -1.58
CA LEU A 3 10.03 2.80 -1.30
C LEU A 3 9.41 1.52 -1.82
N SER A 4 8.61 0.85 -0.99
CA SER A 4 7.97 -0.41 -1.35
C SER A 4 6.48 -0.39 -1.05
N ILE A 5 5.67 -1.06 -1.88
CA ILE A 5 4.26 -1.36 -1.59
C ILE A 5 4.21 -2.76 -0.99
N ILE A 6 3.68 -2.86 0.23
CA ILE A 6 3.52 -4.13 0.94
C ILE A 6 2.04 -4.43 1.08
N ARG A 7 1.64 -5.63 0.65
CA ARG A 7 0.31 -6.20 0.92
C ARG A 7 0.38 -7.06 2.17
N ARG A 8 -0.50 -6.81 3.13
CA ARG A 8 -0.72 -7.67 4.29
C ARG A 8 -2.10 -8.29 4.22
N GLU A 9 -2.13 -9.61 4.16
CA GLU A 9 -3.35 -10.40 4.24
C GLU A 9 -3.47 -11.02 5.63
N THR A 10 -4.64 -10.86 6.24
CA THR A 10 -4.99 -11.51 7.50
C THR A 10 -6.21 -12.38 7.25
N THR A 11 -6.13 -13.67 7.52
CA THR A 11 -7.20 -14.65 7.26
C THR A 11 -7.53 -15.45 8.51
N GLY A 12 -8.81 -15.75 8.71
CA GLY A 12 -9.31 -16.48 9.87
C GLY A 12 -9.68 -15.59 11.06
N VAL A 13 -10.18 -16.24 12.10
CA VAL A 13 -10.57 -15.62 13.37
C VAL A 13 -9.74 -16.23 14.50
N PRO A 14 -9.48 -15.49 15.59
CA PRO A 14 -8.83 -16.06 16.77
C PRO A 14 -9.55 -17.34 17.24
N PRO A 15 -8.82 -18.40 17.61
CA PRO A 15 -7.35 -18.46 17.76
C PRO A 15 -6.58 -18.77 16.47
N ASN A 16 -7.24 -19.20 15.40
CA ASN A 16 -6.61 -19.69 14.16
C ASN A 16 -6.46 -18.59 13.11
N GLN A 17 -5.87 -17.46 13.48
CA GLN A 17 -5.59 -16.36 12.55
C GLN A 17 -4.25 -16.57 11.84
N TYR A 18 -4.23 -16.41 10.53
CA TYR A 18 -3.05 -16.42 9.68
C TYR A 18 -2.75 -15.01 9.16
N ASN A 19 -1.47 -14.65 9.10
CA ASN A 19 -1.02 -13.37 8.56
C ASN A 19 0.07 -13.59 7.52
N GLU A 20 -0.11 -13.02 6.34
CA GLU A 20 0.84 -13.05 5.24
C GLU A 20 1.23 -11.62 4.85
N SER A 21 2.51 -11.39 4.58
CA SER A 21 3.02 -10.08 4.17
C SER A 21 3.90 -10.25 2.93
N GLU A 22 3.49 -9.62 1.84
CA GLU A 22 4.16 -9.69 0.54
C GLU A 22 4.61 -8.30 0.10
N THR A 23 5.85 -8.18 -0.37
CA THR A 23 6.33 -6.96 -1.02
C THR A 23 5.99 -7.03 -2.50
N LEU A 24 4.98 -6.28 -2.92
CA LEU A 24 4.48 -6.31 -4.31
C LEU A 24 5.37 -5.49 -5.26
N VAL A 25 5.89 -4.38 -4.76
CA VAL A 25 6.65 -3.41 -5.56
C VAL A 25 7.82 -2.93 -4.74
N ARG A 26 8.97 -2.81 -5.39
CA ARG A 26 10.18 -2.19 -4.87
C ARG A 26 10.62 -1.10 -5.82
N PHE A 27 10.70 0.13 -5.31
CA PHE A 27 11.11 1.31 -6.05
C PHE A 27 12.37 1.90 -5.38
N GLU A 28 13.50 1.79 -6.06
CA GLU A 28 14.74 2.42 -5.62
C GLU A 28 14.65 3.93 -5.86
N ILE A 29 14.77 4.71 -4.79
CA ILE A 29 14.64 6.18 -4.85
C ILE A 29 15.97 6.82 -5.27
N MET A 30 17.07 6.37 -4.67
CA MET A 30 18.38 7.01 -4.78
C MET A 30 19.49 6.01 -4.47
N ASP A 31 20.58 6.13 -5.23
CA ASP A 31 21.88 5.53 -4.97
C ASP A 31 22.82 6.63 -4.43
N GLY A 32 23.05 6.63 -3.11
CA GLY A 32 23.81 7.68 -2.41
C GLY A 32 23.13 8.27 -1.17
N SER A 33 23.84 9.17 -0.49
CA SER A 33 23.36 9.88 0.70
C SER A 33 22.79 11.26 0.31
N PRO A 34 21.55 11.59 0.72
CA PRO A 34 20.98 12.89 0.44
C PRO A 34 21.65 13.97 1.30
N SER A 35 21.75 15.17 0.75
CA SER A 35 22.25 16.32 1.49
C SER A 35 21.17 16.94 2.38
N ARG A 36 21.57 17.59 3.47
CA ARG A 36 20.62 18.29 4.35
C ARG A 36 19.88 19.38 3.57
N GLY A 37 18.55 19.31 3.56
CA GLY A 37 17.67 20.28 2.87
C GLY A 37 17.32 19.89 1.43
N GLU A 38 17.83 18.77 0.94
CA GLU A 38 17.47 18.24 -0.37
C GLU A 38 16.03 17.70 -0.37
N THR A 39 15.31 17.91 -1.47
CA THR A 39 13.96 17.39 -1.68
C THR A 39 13.93 16.51 -2.92
N ILE A 40 13.61 15.23 -2.75
CA ILE A 40 13.55 14.25 -3.83
C ILE A 40 12.08 14.04 -4.21
N PRO A 41 11.62 14.42 -5.42
CA PRO A 41 10.27 14.17 -5.86
C PRO A 41 10.06 12.68 -6.17
N ILE A 42 8.94 12.10 -5.71
CA ILE A 42 8.59 10.69 -5.95
C ILE A 42 7.30 10.62 -6.74
N ARG A 43 7.29 9.82 -7.81
CA ARG A 43 6.09 9.50 -8.58
C ARG A 43 5.99 7.98 -8.77
N LEU A 44 4.99 7.37 -8.14
CA LEU A 44 4.73 5.94 -8.21
C LEU A 44 3.41 5.69 -8.93
N PHE A 45 3.48 5.17 -10.16
CA PHE A 45 2.29 4.84 -10.95
C PHE A 45 1.75 3.47 -10.56
N LEU A 46 0.48 3.41 -10.14
CA LEU A 46 -0.14 2.17 -9.67
C LEU A 46 -0.62 1.23 -10.79
N GLY A 47 -0.85 1.76 -12.00
CA GLY A 47 -1.48 1.01 -13.10
C GLY A 47 -0.65 -0.14 -13.68
N GLY A 48 0.65 -0.21 -13.37
CA GLY A 48 1.54 -1.29 -13.81
C GLY A 48 1.58 -2.49 -12.86
N PHE A 49 0.85 -2.45 -11.75
CA PHE A 49 0.90 -3.47 -10.71
C PHE A 49 -0.45 -4.18 -10.55
N ASP A 50 -0.41 -5.47 -10.27
CA ASP A 50 -1.60 -6.25 -9.98
C ASP A 50 -2.07 -5.98 -8.55
N LEU A 51 -2.84 -4.91 -8.40
CA LEU A 51 -3.36 -4.43 -7.12
C LEU A 51 -4.86 -4.72 -6.99
N THR A 52 -5.27 -5.09 -5.78
CA THR A 52 -6.68 -5.17 -5.40
C THR A 52 -7.06 -4.00 -4.50
N PRO A 53 -8.37 -3.67 -4.36
CA PRO A 53 -8.82 -2.74 -3.35
C PRO A 53 -8.43 -3.18 -1.94
N THR A 54 -8.36 -2.23 -1.02
CA THR A 54 -8.25 -2.54 0.41
C THR A 54 -9.55 -3.17 0.90
N PHE A 55 -9.43 -4.34 1.50
CA PHE A 55 -10.54 -5.09 2.07
C PHE A 55 -10.40 -5.12 3.60
N ARG A 56 -11.37 -4.53 4.31
CA ARG A 56 -11.37 -4.50 5.78
C ARG A 56 -12.45 -5.44 6.30
N GLU A 57 -12.03 -6.42 7.11
CA GLU A 57 -12.89 -7.34 7.86
C GLU A 57 -14.04 -7.97 7.04
N VAL A 58 -13.73 -8.41 5.82
CA VAL A 58 -14.75 -8.95 4.89
C VAL A 58 -15.41 -10.17 5.51
N ASN A 59 -16.68 -10.00 5.88
CA ASN A 59 -17.48 -11.00 6.59
C ASN A 59 -16.75 -11.60 7.82
N LYS A 60 -15.89 -10.81 8.48
CA LYS A 60 -15.02 -11.27 9.59
C LYS A 60 -14.14 -12.48 9.25
N LYS A 61 -13.88 -12.74 7.95
CA LYS A 61 -13.09 -13.89 7.49
C LYS A 61 -11.69 -13.50 7.09
N TYR A 62 -11.52 -12.34 6.45
CA TYR A 62 -10.20 -11.87 6.05
C TYR A 62 -10.12 -10.34 5.93
N SER A 63 -8.88 -9.83 5.84
CA SER A 63 -8.56 -8.44 5.50
C SER A 63 -7.35 -8.40 4.57
N THR A 64 -7.36 -7.49 3.60
CA THR A 64 -6.24 -7.21 2.70
C THR A 64 -5.92 -5.72 2.80
N ARG A 65 -4.75 -5.38 3.36
CA ARG A 65 -4.32 -4.00 3.61
C ARG A 65 -3.00 -3.70 2.89
N TYR A 66 -2.84 -2.45 2.48
CA TYR A 66 -1.67 -2.01 1.73
C TYR A 66 -0.89 -0.97 2.52
N TYR A 67 0.44 -1.03 2.44
CA TYR A 67 1.34 -0.13 3.15
C TYR A 67 2.40 0.40 2.20
N LEU A 68 2.66 1.70 2.28
CA LEU A 68 3.91 2.27 1.78
C LEU A 68 4.99 2.09 2.84
N SER A 69 6.07 1.45 2.47
CA SER A 69 7.22 1.18 3.32
C SER A 69 8.44 1.92 2.79
N LEU A 70 8.87 2.94 3.52
CA LEU A 70 10.12 3.65 3.25
C LEU A 70 11.24 2.98 4.05
N VAL A 71 12.32 2.62 3.33
CA VAL A 71 13.54 2.04 3.90
C VAL A 71 14.71 2.97 3.61
N LEU A 72 15.38 3.39 4.68
CA LEU A 72 16.63 4.14 4.63
C LEU A 72 17.75 3.23 5.12
N ILE A 73 18.89 3.26 4.43
CA ILE A 73 20.09 2.53 4.78
C ILE A 73 21.19 3.58 4.92
N ASP A 74 21.92 3.54 6.03
CA ASP A 74 23.07 4.42 6.26
C ASP A 74 24.40 3.75 5.88
N GLU A 75 25.51 4.47 6.07
CA GLU A 75 26.86 4.02 5.72
C GLU A 75 27.34 2.82 6.57
N ASP A 76 26.81 2.66 7.78
CA ASP A 76 27.09 1.52 8.68
C ASP A 76 26.17 0.31 8.40
N ALA A 77 25.46 0.31 7.28
CA ALA A 77 24.47 -0.71 6.89
C ALA A 77 23.29 -0.87 7.87
N ARG A 78 23.01 0.14 8.72
CA ARG A 78 21.82 0.15 9.58
C ARG A 78 20.60 0.50 8.76
N ARG A 79 19.49 -0.21 9.02
CA ARG A 79 18.24 -0.07 8.28
C ARG A 79 17.19 0.61 9.14
N TYR A 80 16.64 1.71 8.63
CA TYR A 80 15.55 2.46 9.25
C TYR A 80 14.28 2.27 8.42
N PHE A 81 13.17 2.01 9.10
CA PHE A 81 11.91 1.66 8.47
C PHE A 81 10.80 2.61 8.93
N LYS A 82 10.00 3.09 7.99
CA LYS A 82 8.72 3.74 8.28
C LYS A 82 7.65 3.19 7.36
N GLN A 83 6.54 2.74 7.95
CA GLN A 83 5.38 2.23 7.22
C GLN A 83 4.17 3.11 7.48
N SER A 84 3.41 3.36 6.42
CA SER A 84 2.13 4.07 6.48
C SER A 84 1.10 3.26 5.69
N GLU A 85 -0.06 3.01 6.27
CA GLU A 85 -1.16 2.35 5.56
C GLU A 85 -1.69 3.27 4.47
N ILE A 86 -1.93 2.70 3.29
CA ILE A 86 -2.66 3.35 2.20
C ILE A 86 -3.95 2.58 1.94
N VAL A 87 -5.00 3.32 1.57
CA VAL A 87 -6.29 2.73 1.19
C VAL A 87 -6.40 2.77 -0.33
N LEU A 88 -6.49 1.59 -0.93
CA LEU A 88 -6.71 1.43 -2.36
C LEU A 88 -8.20 1.19 -2.62
N TYR A 89 -8.75 1.82 -3.64
CA TYR A 89 -10.12 1.60 -4.09
C TYR A 89 -10.17 1.46 -5.60
N ARG A 90 -11.14 0.70 -6.11
CA ARG A 90 -11.41 0.62 -7.53
C ARG A 90 -12.28 1.80 -7.93
N GLN A 91 -11.73 2.69 -8.75
CA GLN A 91 -12.51 3.78 -9.33
C GLN A 91 -13.54 3.21 -10.32
N ALA A 92 -14.77 3.71 -10.26
CA ALA A 92 -15.79 3.37 -11.23
C ALA A 92 -15.38 3.88 -12.63
N PRO A 93 -15.60 3.10 -13.70
CA PRO A 93 -15.32 3.55 -15.05
C PRO A 93 -16.15 4.79 -15.40
N GLU A 94 -15.55 5.70 -16.16
CA GLU A 94 -16.24 6.90 -16.64
C GLU A 94 -17.42 6.51 -17.56
N GLY A 95 -18.54 7.21 -17.43
CA GLY A 95 -19.75 6.97 -18.23
C GLY A 95 -20.70 5.89 -17.70
N VAL A 96 -20.36 5.19 -16.61
CA VAL A 96 -21.26 4.20 -15.98
C VAL A 96 -21.89 4.80 -14.72
N GLU A 97 -22.99 5.54 -14.89
CA GLU A 97 -23.66 6.25 -13.78
C GLU A 97 -24.02 5.34 -12.59
N ALA A 98 -24.46 4.12 -12.87
CA ALA A 98 -24.82 3.15 -11.83
C ALA A 98 -23.64 2.81 -10.92
N ALA A 99 -22.45 2.60 -11.52
CA ALA A 99 -21.22 2.30 -10.77
C ALA A 99 -20.72 3.52 -9.98
N GLN A 100 -20.93 4.74 -10.49
CA GLN A 100 -20.56 5.98 -9.81
C GLN A 100 -21.44 6.26 -8.59
N ARG A 101 -22.76 5.99 -8.68
CA ARG A 101 -23.68 6.12 -7.54
C ARG A 101 -23.29 5.15 -6.42
N GLN A 102 -23.05 3.90 -6.77
CA GLN A 102 -22.62 2.87 -5.81
C GLN A 102 -21.29 3.22 -5.14
N ALA A 103 -20.30 3.73 -5.89
CA ALA A 103 -19.01 4.14 -5.32
C ALA A 103 -19.14 5.31 -4.32
N LYS A 104 -20.03 6.27 -4.58
CA LYS A 104 -20.29 7.40 -3.66
C LYS A 104 -20.92 6.93 -2.35
N GLU A 105 -21.87 6.01 -2.41
CA GLU A 105 -22.52 5.46 -1.20
C GLU A 105 -21.50 4.73 -0.31
N ILE A 106 -20.60 3.96 -0.90
CA ILE A 106 -19.53 3.22 -0.18
C ILE A 106 -18.50 4.18 0.45
N GLN A 107 -18.23 5.34 -0.16
CA GLN A 107 -17.29 6.33 0.39
C GLN A 107 -17.85 7.12 1.59
N MET A 108 -19.18 7.19 1.74
CA MET A 108 -19.85 7.93 2.82
C MET A 108 -20.14 7.08 4.06
N SER A 109 -19.99 5.75 3.97
CA SER A 109 -20.13 4.79 5.07
C SER A 109 -18.80 4.46 5.72
#